data_AF-A0AB38R4V0-F1
#
_entry.id   AF-A0AB38R4V0-F1
#
_cell.length_a   1.000
_cell.length_b   1.000
_cell.length_c   1.000
_cell.angle_alpha   90.00
_cell.angle_beta   90.00
_cell.angle_gamma   90.00
#
_symmetry.space_group_name_H-M   'P 1'
#
loop_
_entity.id
_entity.type
_entity.pdbx_description
1 polymer ?
#
loop_
_entity_poly.entity_id
_entity_poly.type
_entity_poly.pdbx_seq_one_letter_code
_entity_poly.pdbx_strand_id
1 'polypeptide(L)'
;MIMQMTIEEVLGTDIEKTFFQSGAMYAKVLNDELERSSVELGDGILHPGEFVARLGEKDRTSFIMQKGNYLRYCGRYGRLILFSVNDFVSDYYYAFIYIDKNTLLLCSNKGCKDIRIQKLEKVKN
;
A
#
# COMPACT_ATOMS: atom_id res chain seq x y z
N MET A 1 14.24 -4.19 25.68
CA MET A 1 12.76 -4.22 25.76
C MET A 1 12.24 -3.69 24.44
N ILE A 2 11.72 -4.56 23.57
CA ILE A 2 11.12 -4.14 22.28
C ILE A 2 9.65 -3.85 22.56
N MET A 3 9.24 -2.60 22.39
CA MET A 3 7.85 -2.19 22.53
C MET A 3 7.05 -2.79 21.36
N GLN A 4 6.15 -3.74 21.66
CA GLN A 4 5.20 -4.24 20.67
C GLN A 4 4.04 -3.26 20.62
N MET A 5 3.89 -2.53 19.51
CA MET A 5 2.73 -1.67 19.29
C MET A 5 1.56 -2.51 18.76
N THR A 6 0.34 -2.23 19.20
CA THR A 6 -0.87 -2.87 18.66
C THR A 6 -1.20 -2.35 17.26
N ILE A 7 -2.02 -3.07 16.53
CA ILE A 7 -2.45 -2.64 15.19
C ILE A 7 -3.29 -1.36 15.25
N GLU A 8 -4.01 -1.13 16.36
CA GLU A 8 -4.76 0.10 16.62
C GLU A 8 -3.83 1.27 16.83
N GLU A 9 -2.73 1.09 17.57
CA GLU A 9 -1.71 2.12 17.75
C GLU A 9 -1.00 2.44 16.42
N VAL A 10 -0.77 1.41 15.60
CA VAL A 10 -0.17 1.57 14.27
C VAL A 10 -1.09 2.29 13.31
N LEU A 11 -2.39 1.98 13.26
CA LEU A 11 -3.35 2.53 12.31
C LEU A 11 -4.02 3.82 12.78
N GLY A 12 -4.15 4.04 14.08
CA GLY A 12 -4.82 5.21 14.63
C GLY A 12 -6.23 5.35 14.06
N THR A 13 -6.57 6.54 13.56
CA THR A 13 -7.87 6.84 12.93
C THR A 13 -8.11 6.11 11.62
N ASP A 14 -7.05 5.60 10.97
CA ASP A 14 -7.18 4.88 9.70
C ASP A 14 -7.86 3.51 9.90
N ILE A 15 -7.89 2.99 11.15
CA ILE A 15 -8.39 1.65 11.45
C ILE A 15 -9.83 1.44 11.04
N GLU A 16 -10.69 2.46 11.19
CA GLU A 16 -12.13 2.38 10.89
C GLU A 16 -12.42 2.11 9.41
N LYS A 17 -11.50 2.50 8.53
CA LYS A 17 -11.61 2.31 7.08
C LYS A 17 -10.88 1.05 6.62
N THR A 18 -10.06 0.43 7.48
CA THR A 18 -9.23 -0.71 7.11
C THR A 18 -9.79 -2.06 7.55
N PHE A 19 -9.48 -3.10 6.79
CA PHE A 19 -9.79 -4.48 7.15
C PHE A 19 -8.75 -5.44 6.54
N PHE A 20 -8.74 -6.68 7.02
CA PHE A 20 -7.75 -7.67 6.61
C PHE A 20 -8.41 -8.87 5.94
N GLN A 21 -7.93 -9.24 4.76
CA GLN A 21 -8.41 -10.39 4.02
C GLN A 21 -7.24 -11.08 3.32
N SER A 22 -7.22 -12.42 3.32
CA SER A 22 -6.23 -13.22 2.57
C SER A 22 -4.75 -12.83 2.79
N GLY A 23 -4.40 -12.33 3.98
CA GLY A 23 -3.03 -11.92 4.32
C GLY A 23 -2.62 -10.55 3.78
N ALA A 24 -3.56 -9.76 3.26
CA ALA A 24 -3.36 -8.37 2.86
C ALA A 24 -4.24 -7.43 3.70
N MET A 25 -3.88 -6.15 3.65
CA MET A 25 -4.64 -5.06 4.23
C MET A 25 -5.38 -4.34 3.11
N TYR A 26 -6.64 -4.03 3.38
CA TYR A 26 -7.51 -3.30 2.48
C TYR A 26 -8.07 -2.08 3.20
N ALA A 27 -8.50 -1.10 2.42
CA ALA A 27 -9.27 0.03 2.91
C ALA A 27 -10.52 0.24 2.05
N LYS A 28 -11.62 0.63 2.70
CA LYS A 28 -12.83 1.10 2.04
C LYS A 28 -12.87 2.63 2.13
N VAL A 29 -12.56 3.32 1.05
CA VAL A 29 -12.44 4.79 0.99
C VAL A 29 -13.23 5.31 -0.20
N LEU A 30 -14.06 6.33 -0.01
CA LEU A 30 -14.81 6.91 -1.12
C LEU A 30 -13.89 7.72 -2.04
N ASN A 31 -14.26 7.82 -3.31
CA ASN A 31 -13.40 8.45 -4.32
C ASN A 31 -13.16 9.96 -4.08
N ASP A 32 -14.09 10.64 -3.41
CA ASP A 32 -13.96 12.04 -2.98
C ASP A 32 -13.13 12.22 -1.71
N GLU A 33 -12.93 11.15 -0.92
CA GLU A 33 -12.02 11.12 0.24
C GLU A 33 -10.55 10.90 -0.16
N LEU A 34 -10.28 10.50 -1.41
CA LEU A 34 -8.95 10.20 -1.91
C LEU A 34 -8.13 11.47 -2.21
N GLU A 35 -6.99 11.61 -1.54
CA GLU A 35 -5.98 12.59 -1.92
C GLU A 35 -5.18 12.05 -3.11
N ARG A 36 -5.39 12.60 -4.31
CA ARG A 36 -4.68 12.20 -5.55
C ARG A 36 -3.32 12.87 -5.69
N SER A 37 -2.50 12.79 -4.65
CA SER A 37 -1.12 13.29 -4.66
C SER A 37 -0.13 12.18 -5.07
N SER A 38 1.00 12.61 -5.64
CA SER A 38 2.08 11.69 -6.00
C SER A 38 2.83 11.25 -4.73
N VAL A 39 3.46 10.08 -4.76
CA VAL A 39 4.20 9.56 -3.61
C VAL A 39 5.63 9.17 -4.01
N GLU A 40 6.61 9.57 -3.21
CA GLU A 40 7.98 9.10 -3.35
C GLU A 40 8.09 7.66 -2.87
N LEU A 41 8.64 6.79 -3.70
CA LEU A 41 8.95 5.40 -3.37
C LEU A 41 10.32 5.03 -3.93
N GLY A 42 11.25 4.63 -3.07
CA GLY A 42 12.62 4.32 -3.46
C GLY A 42 13.33 5.51 -4.09
N ASP A 43 13.74 5.32 -5.34
CA ASP A 43 14.43 6.28 -6.20
C ASP A 43 13.48 7.01 -7.17
N GLY A 44 12.17 6.80 -7.05
CA GLY A 44 11.19 7.31 -7.99
C GLY A 44 9.98 7.97 -7.32
N ILE A 45 9.14 8.55 -8.16
CA ILE A 45 7.84 9.12 -7.77
C ILE A 45 6.76 8.31 -8.48
N LEU A 46 5.74 7.86 -7.73
CA LEU A 46 4.57 7.17 -8.26
C LEU A 46 3.39 8.15 -8.33
N HIS A 47 2.85 8.33 -9.53
CA HIS A 47 1.72 9.21 -9.82
C HIS A 47 0.41 8.43 -9.88
N PRO A 48 -0.74 9.01 -9.47
CA PRO A 48 -2.02 8.34 -9.59
C PRO A 48 -2.29 7.85 -11.03
N GLY A 49 -2.75 6.62 -11.16
CA GLY A 49 -2.96 5.94 -12.43
C GLY A 49 -1.76 5.14 -12.93
N GLU A 50 -0.57 5.30 -12.34
CA GLU A 50 0.58 4.47 -12.69
C GLU A 50 0.53 3.08 -12.02
N PHE A 51 1.18 2.12 -12.66
CA PHE A 51 1.09 0.71 -12.31
C PHE A 51 2.42 0.16 -11.82
N VAL A 52 2.35 -0.74 -10.84
CA VAL A 52 3.48 -1.56 -10.37
C VAL A 52 3.03 -3.02 -10.27
N ALA A 53 3.89 -3.95 -10.70
CA ALA A 53 3.64 -5.40 -10.48
C ALA A 53 4.16 -5.87 -9.11
N ARG A 54 5.07 -5.08 -8.54
CA ARG A 54 5.86 -5.41 -7.35
C ARG A 54 6.18 -4.16 -6.56
N LEU A 55 6.14 -4.29 -5.24
CA LEU A 55 6.68 -3.32 -4.28
C LEU A 55 7.77 -4.01 -3.46
N GLY A 56 9.00 -3.51 -3.54
CA GLY A 56 10.17 -3.95 -2.79
C GLY A 56 10.96 -5.11 -3.40
N GLU A 57 12.27 -5.19 -3.12
CA GLU A 57 13.21 -6.02 -3.90
C GLU A 57 13.41 -7.45 -3.40
N LYS A 58 13.27 -7.70 -2.09
CA LYS A 58 13.53 -9.02 -1.48
C LYS A 58 12.22 -9.72 -1.16
N ASP A 59 12.16 -11.03 -1.37
CA ASP A 59 10.93 -11.82 -1.20
C ASP A 59 10.27 -11.62 0.18
N ARG A 60 11.07 -11.63 1.26
CA ARG A 60 10.56 -11.45 2.63
C ARG A 60 10.04 -10.03 2.93
N THR A 61 10.49 -9.03 2.17
CA THR A 61 10.14 -7.61 2.35
C THR A 61 9.52 -7.01 1.10
N SER A 62 8.81 -7.84 0.34
CA SER A 62 8.13 -7.41 -0.88
C SER A 62 6.66 -7.82 -0.90
N PHE A 63 5.92 -7.16 -1.76
CA PHE A 63 4.57 -7.50 -2.16
C PHE A 63 4.55 -7.65 -3.68
N ILE A 64 4.14 -8.82 -4.16
CA ILE A 64 4.24 -9.19 -5.57
C ILE A 64 2.86 -9.64 -6.03
N MET A 65 2.37 -9.03 -7.12
CA MET A 65 1.13 -9.46 -7.74
C MET A 65 1.34 -10.75 -8.53
N GLN A 66 0.29 -11.58 -8.60
CA GLN A 66 0.28 -12.71 -9.52
C GLN A 66 0.37 -12.21 -10.98
N LYS A 67 0.99 -13.02 -11.85
CA LYS A 67 1.14 -12.71 -13.27
C LYS A 67 -0.20 -12.30 -13.89
N GLY A 68 -0.19 -11.18 -14.63
CA GLY A 68 -1.38 -10.61 -15.27
C GLY A 68 -2.18 -9.65 -14.38
N ASN A 69 -1.74 -9.41 -13.15
CA ASN A 69 -2.32 -8.41 -12.26
C ASN A 69 -1.28 -7.35 -11.88
N TYR A 70 -1.74 -6.11 -11.77
CA TYR A 70 -0.93 -4.95 -11.44
C TYR A 70 -1.63 -4.11 -10.38
N LEU A 71 -0.86 -3.50 -9.49
CA LEU A 71 -1.35 -2.48 -8.57
C LEU A 71 -1.33 -1.13 -9.28
N ARG A 72 -2.50 -0.53 -9.46
CA ARG A 72 -2.64 0.85 -9.94
C ARG A 72 -2.71 1.77 -8.76
N TYR A 73 -1.81 2.74 -8.65
CA TYR A 73 -1.84 3.70 -7.56
C TYR A 73 -3.02 4.65 -7.71
N CYS A 74 -3.86 4.76 -6.68
CA CYS A 74 -5.09 5.56 -6.72
C CYS A 74 -4.96 6.88 -5.95
N GLY A 75 -4.06 6.95 -4.97
CA GLY A 75 -3.86 8.11 -4.12
C GLY A 75 -3.64 7.71 -2.66
N ARG A 76 -3.88 8.66 -1.77
CA ARG A 76 -3.66 8.54 -0.33
C ARG A 76 -4.93 8.78 0.46
N TYR A 77 -4.97 8.22 1.67
CA TYR A 77 -5.93 8.57 2.71
C TYR A 77 -5.21 8.50 4.05
N GLY A 78 -5.03 9.64 4.72
CA GLY A 78 -4.21 9.71 5.93
C GLY A 78 -2.79 9.18 5.68
N ARG A 79 -2.40 8.12 6.40
CA ARG A 79 -1.09 7.46 6.19
C ARG A 79 -1.15 6.33 5.18
N LEU A 80 -2.32 5.98 4.66
CA LEU A 80 -2.47 4.90 3.71
C LEU A 80 -2.12 5.39 2.31
N ILE A 81 -1.34 4.59 1.58
CA ILE A 81 -1.30 4.63 0.12
C ILE A 81 -2.18 3.51 -0.42
N LEU A 82 -3.01 3.84 -1.41
CA LEU A 82 -4.11 3.01 -1.86
C LEU A 82 -3.93 2.59 -3.31
N PHE A 83 -4.20 1.31 -3.58
CA PHE A 83 -4.05 0.72 -4.90
C PHE A 83 -5.28 -0.08 -5.31
N SER A 84 -5.73 0.07 -6.56
CA SER A 84 -6.67 -0.86 -7.19
C SER A 84 -5.92 -1.94 -7.96
N VAL A 85 -6.61 -3.03 -8.33
CA VAL A 85 -6.05 -4.03 -9.25
C VAL A 85 -6.41 -3.64 -10.68
N ASN A 86 -5.41 -3.48 -11.55
CA ASN A 86 -5.59 -3.09 -12.94
C ASN A 86 -6.50 -1.83 -13.04
N ASP A 87 -7.42 -1.82 -14.00
CA ASP A 87 -8.40 -0.75 -14.22
C ASP A 87 -9.69 -0.93 -13.40
N PHE A 88 -9.69 -1.81 -12.40
CA PHE A 88 -10.86 -1.99 -11.55
C PHE A 88 -11.17 -0.70 -10.78
N VAL A 89 -12.42 -0.26 -10.87
CA VAL A 89 -12.94 0.92 -10.16
C VAL A 89 -13.85 0.44 -9.05
N SER A 90 -13.48 0.74 -7.81
CA SER A 90 -14.29 0.48 -6.63
C SER A 90 -13.83 1.33 -5.46
N ASP A 91 -14.60 1.36 -4.38
CA ASP A 91 -14.19 1.98 -3.12
C ASP A 91 -13.29 1.08 -2.27
N TYR A 92 -12.91 -0.10 -2.76
CA TYR A 92 -12.04 -1.05 -2.07
C TYR A 92 -10.63 -1.05 -2.68
N TYR A 93 -9.63 -0.85 -1.83
CA TYR A 93 -8.24 -0.72 -2.25
C TYR A 93 -7.35 -1.65 -1.44
N TYR A 94 -6.28 -2.16 -2.07
CA TYR A 94 -5.11 -2.59 -1.32
C TYR A 94 -4.52 -1.37 -0.60
N ALA A 95 -4.27 -1.52 0.69
CA ALA A 95 -3.74 -0.46 1.52
C ALA A 95 -2.35 -0.83 2.03
N PHE A 96 -1.47 0.16 2.09
CA PHE A 96 -0.17 0.07 2.76
C PHE A 96 0.02 1.33 3.59
N ILE A 97 0.53 1.20 4.81
CA ILE A 97 0.87 2.38 5.62
C ILE A 97 2.19 2.93 5.09
N TYR A 98 2.20 4.20 4.74
CA TYR A 98 3.38 4.93 4.33
C TYR A 98 4.15 5.39 5.57
N ILE A 99 5.35 4.83 5.77
CA ILE A 99 6.25 5.24 6.86
C ILE A 99 7.23 6.29 6.35
N ASP A 100 7.91 5.98 5.25
CA ASP A 100 8.83 6.86 4.54
C ASP A 100 8.99 6.39 3.09
N LYS A 101 9.77 7.12 2.29
CA LYS A 101 9.97 6.81 0.87
C LYS A 101 10.55 5.40 0.62
N ASN A 102 11.23 4.79 1.58
CA ASN A 102 11.83 3.48 1.44
C ASN A 102 11.06 2.37 2.16
N THR A 103 10.00 2.71 2.89
CA THR A 103 9.34 1.81 3.82
C THR A 103 7.83 1.97 3.79
N LEU A 104 7.16 0.89 3.41
CA LEU A 104 5.74 0.71 3.64
C LEU A 104 5.51 -0.39 4.66
N LEU A 105 4.37 -0.34 5.34
CA LEU A 105 3.95 -1.40 6.23
C LEU A 105 2.69 -2.07 5.66
N LEU A 106 2.75 -3.40 5.54
CA LEU A 106 1.58 -4.22 5.25
C LEU A 106 1.20 -4.97 6.52
N CYS A 107 0.02 -4.66 7.05
CA CYS A 107 -0.49 -5.31 8.25
C CYS A 107 -1.52 -6.41 7.92
N SER A 108 -1.71 -7.29 8.89
CA SER A 108 -2.67 -8.39 8.84
C SER A 108 -3.11 -8.74 10.26
N ASN A 109 -4.09 -9.63 10.38
CA ASN A 109 -4.49 -10.21 11.67
C ASN A 109 -3.35 -10.94 12.42
N LYS A 110 -2.22 -11.21 11.76
CA LYS A 110 -1.05 -11.90 12.35
C LYS A 110 0.11 -10.96 12.66
N GLY A 111 -0.09 -9.65 12.52
CA GLY A 111 0.95 -8.63 12.66
C GLY A 111 1.29 -7.97 11.33
N CYS A 112 2.35 -7.16 11.36
CA CYS A 112 2.77 -6.32 10.25
C CYS A 112 4.12 -6.75 9.69
N LYS A 113 4.32 -6.56 8.38
CA LYS A 113 5.60 -6.73 7.71
C LYS A 113 6.01 -5.45 6.98
N ASP A 114 7.31 -5.20 7.00
CA ASP A 114 7.90 -4.13 6.21
C ASP A 114 7.96 -4.53 4.74
N ILE A 115 7.59 -3.59 3.88
CA ILE A 115 7.90 -3.59 2.45
C ILE A 115 8.99 -2.56 2.25
N ARG A 116 10.19 -3.02 1.86
CA ARG A 116 11.36 -2.16 1.67
C ARG A 116 11.56 -1.91 0.19
N ILE A 117 11.60 -0.64 -0.19
CA ILE A 117 11.68 -0.19 -1.59
C ILE A 117 12.87 0.74 -1.73
N GLN A 118 13.89 0.30 -2.45
CA GLN A 118 15.02 1.10 -2.91
C GLN A 118 14.80 1.58 -4.35
N LYS A 119 14.16 0.76 -5.18
CA LYS A 119 13.89 1.06 -6.59
C LYS A 119 12.41 0.93 -6.91
N LEU A 120 11.84 1.94 -7.55
CA LEU A 120 10.47 1.89 -8.04
C LEU A 120 10.40 1.26 -9.44
N GLU A 121 9.79 0.08 -9.55
CA GLU A 121 9.61 -0.63 -10.81
C GLU A 121 8.19 -0.42 -11.37
N LYS A 122 8.04 0.63 -12.17
CA LYS A 122 6.79 0.90 -12.89
C LYS A 122 6.62 -0.05 -14.07
N VAL A 123 5.37 -0.46 -14.30
CA VAL A 123 4.99 -1.16 -15.53
C VAL A 123 4.85 -0.11 -16.61
N LYS A 124 5.60 -0.29 -17.71
CA LYS A 124 5.44 0.55 -18.90
C LYS A 124 4.25 0.03 -19.70
N ASN A 125 3.26 0.88 -19.88
CA ASN A 125 2.23 0.70 -20.91
C ASN A 125 2.77 1.11 -22.27
#